data_AF-A0A9P9D4Q9-F1
#
_entry.id   AF-A0A9P9D4Q9-F1
#
_cell.length_a   1.000
_cell.length_b   1.000
_cell.length_c   1.000
_cell.angle_alpha   90.00
_cell.angle_beta   90.00
_cell.angle_gamma   90.00
#
_symmetry.space_group_name_H-M   'P 1'
#
loop_
_entity.id
_entity.type
_entity.pdbx_description
1 polymer ?
#
loop_
_entity_poly.entity_id
_entity_poly.type
_entity_poly.pdbx_seq_one_letter_code
_entity_poly.pdbx_strand_id
1 'polypeptide(L)'
;MAQIETRTRSTKNPHLARKLERMARRLLPLVELDQGRIHPSFPRTVLSFWLLTDEQLESLAQFYHQKYPNQYTDLYPCKIIWRHNMSLKEKHHEMGKFIGLPGRDLYSQGRTDENNRTENRRARLATEDEMRRRKLCFYYL
;
A
#
# COMPACT_ATOMS: atom_id res chain seq x y z
N MET A 1 -3.78 -32.13 24.73
CA MET A 1 -3.00 -31.14 23.95
C MET A 1 -3.78 -29.83 23.96
N ALA A 2 -3.24 -28.78 24.58
CA ALA A 2 -3.92 -27.49 24.67
C ALA A 2 -3.83 -26.75 23.33
N GLN A 3 -4.98 -26.46 22.71
CA GLN A 3 -5.10 -25.56 21.57
C GLN A 3 -4.72 -24.15 22.03
N ILE A 4 -3.55 -23.66 21.62
CA ILE A 4 -3.20 -22.24 21.79
C ILE A 4 -3.96 -21.48 20.70
N GLU A 5 -5.18 -21.06 21.03
CA GLU A 5 -5.92 -20.10 20.22
C GLU A 5 -5.19 -18.75 20.26
N THR A 6 -4.25 -18.56 19.32
CA THR A 6 -3.67 -17.24 19.09
C THR A 6 -4.77 -16.34 18.55
N ARG A 7 -5.46 -15.63 19.44
CA ARG A 7 -6.44 -14.60 19.06
C ARG A 7 -5.68 -13.50 18.30
N THR A 8 -5.59 -13.64 16.98
CA THR A 8 -4.79 -12.76 16.13
C THR A 8 -5.32 -11.33 16.27
N ARG A 9 -4.42 -10.33 16.34
CA ARG A 9 -4.80 -8.91 16.50
C ARG A 9 -5.82 -8.42 15.45
N SER A 10 -5.85 -9.10 14.29
CA SER A 10 -6.82 -8.91 13.22
C SER A 10 -8.28 -9.15 13.67
N THR A 11 -8.56 -10.19 14.48
CA THR A 11 -9.93 -10.50 14.93
C THR A 11 -10.48 -9.46 15.91
N LYS A 12 -9.60 -8.69 16.56
CA LYS A 12 -9.96 -7.62 17.50
C LYS A 12 -10.18 -6.27 16.81
N ASN A 13 -9.73 -6.10 15.57
CA ASN A 13 -9.82 -4.84 14.84
C ASN A 13 -10.38 -5.04 13.43
N PRO A 14 -11.67 -4.75 13.18
CA PRO A 14 -12.30 -4.98 11.88
C PRO A 14 -11.68 -4.15 10.76
N HIS A 15 -11.10 -2.97 11.05
CA HIS A 15 -10.40 -2.16 10.05
C HIS A 15 -9.10 -2.85 9.59
N LEU A 16 -8.35 -3.41 10.53
CA LEU A 16 -7.13 -4.16 10.23
C LEU A 16 -7.47 -5.43 9.42
N ALA A 17 -8.48 -6.18 9.84
CA ALA A 17 -8.95 -7.37 9.12
C ALA A 17 -9.30 -7.05 7.65
N ARG A 18 -10.12 -6.02 7.43
CA ARG A 18 -10.50 -5.57 6.08
C ARG A 18 -9.30 -5.10 5.26
N LYS A 19 -8.33 -4.42 5.88
CA LYS A 19 -7.10 -4.00 5.20
C LYS A 19 -6.28 -5.23 4.78
N LEU A 20 -6.10 -6.21 5.67
CA LEU A 20 -5.37 -7.44 5.38
C LEU A 20 -6.05 -8.27 4.28
N GLU A 21 -7.37 -8.43 4.34
CA GLU A 21 -8.15 -9.07 3.28
C GLU A 21 -7.91 -8.41 1.92
N ARG A 22 -7.94 -7.07 1.88
CA ARG A 22 -7.62 -6.33 0.67
C ARG A 22 -6.17 -6.53 0.20
N MET A 23 -5.21 -6.49 1.12
CA MET A 23 -3.79 -6.72 0.82
C MET A 23 -3.53 -8.14 0.28
N ALA A 24 -4.32 -9.11 0.73
CA ALA A 24 -4.25 -10.50 0.28
C ALA A 24 -4.94 -10.75 -1.08
N ARG A 25 -5.68 -9.78 -1.64
CA ARG A 25 -6.32 -9.93 -2.95
C ARG A 25 -5.27 -10.25 -4.02
N ARG A 26 -5.52 -11.30 -4.79
CA ARG A 26 -4.65 -11.75 -5.87
C ARG A 26 -4.82 -10.85 -7.08
N LEU A 27 -3.71 -10.60 -7.77
CA LEU A 27 -3.67 -9.88 -9.04
C LEU A 27 -3.47 -10.90 -10.16
N LEU A 28 -4.19 -10.70 -11.26
CA LEU A 28 -4.01 -11.51 -12.46
C LEU A 28 -2.79 -10.99 -13.21
N PRO A 29 -1.91 -11.90 -13.69
CA PRO A 29 -0.73 -11.50 -14.43
C PRO A 29 -1.13 -10.86 -15.75
N LEU A 30 -0.60 -9.67 -16.02
CA LEU A 30 -0.68 -9.05 -17.33
C LEU A 30 0.35 -9.69 -18.27
N VAL A 31 -0.01 -9.83 -19.54
CA VAL A 31 0.89 -10.33 -20.59
C VAL A 31 1.40 -9.17 -21.43
N GLU A 32 2.64 -9.28 -21.87
CA GLU A 32 3.26 -8.41 -22.85
C GLU A 32 2.65 -8.65 -24.24
N LEU A 33 2.50 -7.59 -25.02
CA LEU A 33 1.89 -7.66 -26.36
C LEU A 33 2.83 -8.13 -27.49
N ASP A 34 4.15 -8.13 -27.28
CA ASP A 34 5.11 -8.60 -28.29
C ASP A 34 5.22 -10.13 -28.29
N GLN A 35 5.57 -10.71 -27.14
CA GLN A 35 5.86 -12.14 -27.01
C GLN A 35 4.85 -12.91 -26.15
N GLY A 36 3.85 -12.24 -25.57
CA GLY A 36 2.89 -12.88 -24.66
C GLY A 36 3.49 -13.29 -23.31
N ARG A 37 4.67 -12.75 -22.95
CA ARG A 37 5.38 -13.12 -21.71
C ARG A 37 4.86 -12.33 -20.51
N ILE A 38 5.12 -12.85 -19.32
CA ILE A 38 4.81 -12.18 -18.04
C ILE A 38 6.12 -11.72 -17.41
N HIS A 39 6.15 -10.48 -16.92
CA HIS A 39 7.32 -9.97 -16.21
C HIS A 39 7.60 -10.80 -14.93
N PRO A 40 8.85 -11.22 -14.65
CA PRO A 40 9.17 -12.08 -13.51
C PRO A 40 8.83 -11.46 -12.15
N SER A 41 8.92 -10.14 -12.04
CA SER A 41 8.55 -9.38 -10.84
C SER A 41 7.09 -8.92 -10.83
N PHE A 42 6.23 -9.44 -11.72
CA PHE A 42 4.82 -9.07 -11.69
C PHE A 42 4.18 -9.48 -10.35
N PRO A 43 3.52 -8.56 -9.64
CA PRO A 43 3.01 -8.82 -8.30
C PRO A 43 1.84 -9.80 -8.33
N ARG A 44 1.86 -10.78 -7.42
CA ARG A 44 0.79 -11.79 -7.31
C ARG A 44 -0.38 -11.34 -6.43
N THR A 45 -0.14 -10.36 -5.56
CA THR A 45 -1.13 -9.79 -4.63
C THR A 45 -0.98 -8.28 -4.53
N VAL A 46 -2.03 -7.61 -4.04
CA VAL A 46 -1.99 -6.17 -3.77
C VAL A 46 -0.85 -5.82 -2.80
N LEU A 47 -0.61 -6.63 -1.76
CA LEU A 47 0.52 -6.43 -0.85
C LEU A 47 1.86 -6.45 -1.60
N SER A 48 2.07 -7.48 -2.43
CA SER A 48 3.33 -7.63 -3.17
C SER A 48 3.56 -6.47 -4.14
N PHE A 49 2.50 -5.91 -4.71
CA PHE A 49 2.58 -4.71 -5.54
C PHE A 49 3.13 -3.53 -4.73
N TRP A 50 2.62 -3.26 -3.52
CA TRP A 50 3.11 -2.16 -2.68
C TRP A 50 4.55 -2.33 -2.18
N LEU A 51 5.09 -3.55 -2.24
CA LEU A 51 6.46 -3.84 -1.86
C LEU A 51 7.45 -3.73 -3.05
N LEU A 52 6.97 -3.40 -4.25
CA LEU A 52 7.83 -3.22 -5.40
C LEU A 52 8.79 -2.04 -5.18
N THR A 53 10.05 -2.27 -5.49
CA THR A 53 11.11 -1.25 -5.46
C THR A 53 11.01 -0.32 -6.67
N ASP A 54 11.72 0.80 -6.61
CA ASP A 54 11.82 1.73 -7.73
C ASP A 54 12.32 1.04 -9.01
N GLU A 55 13.38 0.25 -8.90
CA GLU A 55 13.97 -0.53 -10.01
C GLU A 55 12.98 -1.53 -10.60
N GLN A 56 12.20 -2.21 -9.76
CA GLN A 56 11.19 -3.17 -10.23
C GLN A 56 10.05 -2.48 -10.98
N LEU A 57 9.63 -1.30 -10.51
CA LEU A 57 8.63 -0.48 -11.19
C LEU A 57 9.13 0.04 -12.54
N GLU A 58 10.38 0.50 -12.61
CA GLU A 58 11.03 0.91 -13.85
C GLU A 58 11.12 -0.25 -14.85
N SER A 59 11.52 -1.44 -14.37
CA SER A 59 11.58 -2.65 -15.19
C SER A 59 10.20 -3.05 -15.73
N LEU A 60 9.15 -2.98 -14.89
CA LEU A 60 7.77 -3.24 -15.32
C LEU A 60 7.30 -2.23 -16.38
N ALA A 61 7.55 -0.94 -16.17
CA ALA A 61 7.13 0.09 -17.12
C ALA A 61 7.85 -0.03 -18.46
N GLN A 62 9.12 -0.41 -18.45
CA GLN A 62 9.86 -0.72 -19.68
C GLN A 62 9.32 -1.96 -20.39
N PHE A 63 9.10 -3.05 -19.64
CA PHE A 63 8.61 -4.32 -20.18
C PHE A 63 7.23 -4.20 -20.84
N TYR A 64 6.32 -3.40 -20.26
CA TYR A 64 4.99 -3.17 -20.84
C TYR A 64 4.92 -1.95 -21.78
N HIS A 65 6.05 -1.51 -22.34
CA HIS A 65 6.09 -0.41 -23.32
C HIS A 65 5.49 0.92 -22.82
N GLN A 66 5.49 1.15 -21.50
CA GLN A 66 4.97 2.37 -20.88
C GLN A 66 6.08 3.42 -20.63
N LYS A 67 7.33 2.97 -20.44
CA LYS A 67 8.49 3.84 -20.24
C LYS A 67 9.04 4.40 -21.55
N TYR A 68 9.20 3.53 -22.55
CA TYR A 68 9.63 3.89 -23.90
C TYR A 68 8.52 3.48 -24.86
N PRO A 69 7.58 4.39 -25.15
CA PRO A 69 6.43 4.07 -25.98
C PRO A 69 6.82 3.59 -27.38
N ASN A 70 6.06 2.61 -27.90
CA ASN A 70 6.21 2.08 -29.24
C ASN A 70 4.83 1.69 -29.83
N GLN A 71 4.81 0.97 -30.95
CA GLN A 71 3.58 0.53 -31.63
C GLN A 71 2.61 -0.27 -30.75
N TYR A 72 3.08 -0.91 -29.67
CA TYR A 72 2.25 -1.70 -28.76
C TYR A 72 1.65 -0.87 -27.62
N THR A 73 2.17 0.33 -27.34
CA THR A 73 1.74 1.13 -26.19
C THR A 73 0.25 1.45 -26.22
N ASP A 74 -0.27 1.80 -27.40
CA ASP A 74 -1.68 2.18 -27.59
C ASP A 74 -2.65 0.99 -27.58
N LEU A 75 -2.13 -0.24 -27.59
CA LEU A 75 -2.93 -1.46 -27.54
C LEU A 75 -3.24 -1.90 -26.10
N TYR A 76 -2.57 -1.32 -25.09
CA TYR A 76 -2.90 -1.60 -23.70
C TYR A 76 -4.18 -0.84 -23.26
N PRO A 77 -5.07 -1.47 -22.46
CA PRO A 77 -6.35 -0.85 -22.08
C PRO A 77 -6.22 0.48 -21.31
N CYS A 78 -5.14 0.64 -20.53
CA CYS A 78 -4.93 1.78 -19.63
C CYS A 78 -3.53 2.34 -19.78
N LYS A 79 -3.26 3.16 -20.80
CA LYS A 79 -1.96 3.83 -20.95
C LYS A 79 -1.63 4.72 -19.75
N ILE A 80 -0.35 4.79 -19.41
CA ILE A 80 0.16 5.65 -18.33
C ILE A 80 1.24 6.60 -18.84
N ILE A 81 1.48 7.67 -18.09
CA ILE A 81 2.55 8.62 -18.39
C ILE A 81 3.71 8.32 -17.45
N TRP A 82 4.76 7.71 -17.97
CA TRP A 82 5.99 7.44 -17.22
C TRP A 82 7.01 8.55 -17.46
N ARG A 83 7.53 9.19 -16.40
CA ARG A 83 8.57 10.22 -16.48
C ARG A 83 9.79 9.81 -15.65
N HIS A 84 10.98 10.19 -16.09
CA HIS A 84 12.23 9.83 -15.44
C HIS A 84 12.39 10.40 -14.02
N ASN A 85 11.76 11.55 -13.73
CA ASN A 85 11.89 12.25 -12.45
C ASN A 85 10.71 12.03 -11.50
N MET A 86 9.92 10.97 -11.71
CA MET A 86 8.83 10.63 -10.80
C MET A 86 9.37 10.11 -9.47
N SER A 87 8.73 10.50 -8.38
CA SER A 87 8.93 9.86 -7.07
C SER A 87 8.40 8.42 -7.08
N LEU A 88 8.93 7.58 -6.19
CA LEU A 88 8.47 6.19 -6.01
C LEU A 88 6.95 6.08 -5.85
N LYS A 89 6.34 7.04 -5.13
CA LYS A 89 4.88 7.08 -4.91
C LYS A 89 4.11 7.34 -6.22
N GLU A 90 4.61 8.25 -7.06
CA GLU A 90 3.98 8.55 -8.35
C GLU A 90 4.13 7.37 -9.31
N LYS A 91 5.28 6.67 -9.31
CA LYS A 91 5.48 5.45 -10.09
C LYS A 91 4.51 4.34 -9.66
N HIS A 92 4.34 4.13 -8.36
CA HIS A 92 3.30 3.24 -7.82
C HIS A 92 1.90 3.68 -8.25
N HIS A 93 1.62 4.98 -8.24
CA HIS A 93 0.31 5.47 -8.66
C HIS A 93 0.01 5.12 -10.12
N GLU A 94 0.91 5.47 -11.04
CA GLU A 94 0.73 5.20 -12.46
C GLU A 94 0.72 3.70 -12.73
N MET A 95 1.67 2.93 -12.20
CA MET A 95 1.67 1.46 -12.38
C MET A 95 0.41 0.80 -11.80
N GLY A 96 -0.11 1.31 -10.68
CA GLY A 96 -1.36 0.84 -10.10
C GLY A 96 -2.54 1.04 -11.07
N LYS A 97 -2.64 2.22 -11.70
CA LYS A 97 -3.64 2.49 -12.75
C LYS A 97 -3.50 1.54 -13.93
N PHE A 98 -2.28 1.31 -14.39
CA PHE A 98 -1.99 0.40 -15.51
C PHE A 98 -2.48 -1.03 -15.26
N ILE A 99 -2.23 -1.55 -14.05
CA ILE A 99 -2.62 -2.91 -13.64
C ILE A 99 -4.12 -2.99 -13.22
N GLY A 100 -4.83 -1.86 -13.21
CA GLY A 100 -6.26 -1.81 -12.85
C GLY A 100 -6.54 -1.78 -11.35
N LEU A 101 -5.58 -1.36 -10.54
CA LEU A 101 -5.78 -1.13 -9.11
C LEU A 101 -6.57 0.18 -8.88
N PRO A 102 -7.70 0.14 -8.14
CA PRO A 102 -8.54 1.32 -7.95
C PRO A 102 -7.79 2.41 -7.16
N GLY A 103 -7.78 3.63 -7.71
CA GLY A 103 -6.99 4.75 -7.19
C GLY A 103 -7.36 5.28 -5.80
N ARG A 104 -8.41 4.75 -5.17
CA ARG A 104 -8.83 5.11 -3.80
C ARG A 104 -7.75 4.82 -2.73
N ASP A 105 -6.79 3.98 -3.06
CA ASP A 105 -5.67 3.60 -2.18
C ASP A 105 -4.34 4.33 -2.47
N LEU A 106 -4.23 5.04 -3.59
CA LEU A 106 -2.94 5.61 -4.03
C LEU A 106 -2.59 6.94 -3.33
N TYR A 107 -3.56 7.59 -2.67
CA TYR A 107 -3.36 8.90 -2.01
C TYR A 107 -3.80 8.98 -0.54
N SER A 108 -4.57 8.00 -0.07
CA SER A 108 -5.15 8.06 1.27
C SER A 108 -4.14 7.71 2.37
N GLN A 109 -3.16 6.85 2.08
CA GLN A 109 -2.25 6.33 3.11
C GLN A 109 -1.37 7.43 3.72
N GLY A 110 -0.88 8.39 2.93
CA GLY A 110 -0.01 9.46 3.43
C GLY A 110 -0.69 10.46 4.37
N ARG A 111 -1.97 10.81 4.14
CA ARG A 111 -2.67 11.77 5.01
C ARG A 111 -3.25 11.09 6.25
N THR A 112 -3.76 9.87 6.13
CA THR A 112 -4.39 9.18 7.27
C THR A 112 -3.34 8.63 8.23
N ASP A 113 -2.19 8.14 7.74
CA ASP A 113 -1.16 7.58 8.61
C ASP A 113 -0.42 8.65 9.43
N GLU A 114 -0.16 9.82 8.84
CA GLU A 114 0.46 10.96 9.54
C GLU A 114 -0.48 11.52 10.62
N ASN A 115 -1.76 11.75 10.27
CA ASN A 115 -2.79 12.15 11.23
C ASN A 115 -2.94 11.09 12.33
N ASN A 116 -3.00 9.81 12.00
CA ASN A 116 -3.12 8.74 12.99
C ASN A 116 -1.91 8.69 13.94
N ARG A 117 -0.69 8.94 13.44
CA ARG A 117 0.53 9.01 14.27
C ARG A 117 0.49 10.22 15.22
N THR A 118 0.07 11.39 14.73
CA THR A 118 -0.06 12.58 15.58
C THR A 118 -1.15 12.42 16.62
N GLU A 119 -2.30 11.85 16.22
CA GLU A 119 -3.44 11.56 17.09
C GLU A 119 -3.05 10.58 18.21
N ASN A 120 -2.40 9.47 17.86
CA ASN A 120 -1.91 8.51 18.85
C ASN A 120 -0.89 9.11 19.83
N ARG A 121 -0.03 10.02 19.35
CA ARG A 121 0.93 10.73 20.21
C ARG A 121 0.20 11.66 21.20
N ARG A 122 -0.80 12.40 20.74
CA ARG A 122 -1.64 13.27 21.58
C ARG A 122 -2.43 12.48 22.61
N ALA A 123 -3.01 11.35 22.22
CA ALA A 123 -3.77 10.49 23.13
C ALA A 123 -2.91 9.96 24.29
N ARG A 124 -1.66 9.55 24.03
CA ARG A 124 -0.70 9.13 25.07
C ARG A 124 -0.37 10.25 26.05
N LEU A 125 -0.08 11.45 25.54
CA LEU A 125 0.21 12.61 26.39
C LEU A 125 -1.00 12.98 27.27
N ALA A 126 -2.21 12.94 26.71
CA ALA A 126 -3.44 13.19 27.47
C ALA A 126 -3.67 12.15 28.59
N THR A 127 -3.40 10.87 28.31
CA THR A 127 -3.51 9.81 29.32
C THR A 127 -2.45 9.95 30.41
N GLU A 128 -1.21 10.32 30.05
CA GLU A 128 -0.14 10.60 31.01
C GLU A 128 -0.46 11.79 31.92
N ASP A 129 -0.99 12.88 31.36
CA ASP A 129 -1.44 14.06 32.13
C ASP A 129 -2.62 13.73 33.04
N GLU A 130 -3.59 12.96 32.56
CA GLU A 130 -4.72 12.50 33.38
C GLU A 130 -4.27 11.59 34.53
N MET A 131 -3.32 10.69 34.26
CA MET A 131 -2.68 9.86 35.30
C MET A 131 -1.88 10.71 36.30
N ARG A 132 -1.17 11.75 35.83
CA ARG A 132 -0.48 12.70 36.72
C ARG A 132 -1.45 13.44 37.62
N ARG A 133 -2.55 13.96 37.08
CA ARG A 133 -3.61 14.65 37.85
C ARG A 133 -4.24 13.73 38.90
N ARG A 134 -4.56 12.49 38.52
CA ARG A 134 -5.08 11.48 39.46
C ARG A 134 -4.10 11.19 40.60
N LYS A 135 -2.81 11.03 40.30
CA LYS A 135 -1.78 10.84 41.33
C LYS A 135 -1.64 12.06 42.23
N LEU A 136 -1.63 13.28 41.67
CA LEU A 136 -1.54 14.53 42.44
C LEU A 136 -2.72 14.72 43.40
N CYS A 137 -3.95 14.37 43.01
CA CYS A 137 -5.10 14.39 43.93
C CYS A 137 -4.97 13.40 45.10
N PHE A 138 -4.23 12.30 44.92
CA PHE A 138 -3.95 11.34 45.99
C PHE A 138 -2.86 11.80 46.97
N TYR A 139 -2.04 12.81 46.63
CA TYR A 139 -0.96 13.32 47.48
C TYR A 139 -1.29 14.65 48.18
N TYR A 140 -2.41 15.29 47.84
CA TYR A 140 -2.84 16.59 48.38
C TYR A 140 -4.21 16.52 49.11
N LEU A 141 -4.62 15.31 49.51
CA LEU A 141 -5.65 15.03 50.52
C LEU A 141 -4.97 14.34 51.70
#